data_AF-A0A9X4APK9-F1
#
_entry.id   AF-A0A9X4APK9-F1
#
_cell.length_a   1.000
_cell.length_b   1.000
_cell.length_c   1.000
_cell.angle_alpha   90.00
_cell.angle_beta   90.00
_cell.angle_gamma   90.00
#
_symmetry.space_group_name_H-M   'P 1'
#
loop_
_entity.id
_entity.type
_entity.pdbx_description
1 polymer ?
#
loop_
_entity_poly.entity_id
_entity_poly.type
_entity_poly.pdbx_seq_one_letter_code
_entity_poly.pdbx_strand_id
1 'polypeptide(L)'
;MKRRQRFAATVAIAVMVTAGMGAYRGDRQVPREELCEGDELSDLYETCTQDIRLGLCTGISKEFEVPCQVACVSHICPDEAACVDDDPVGCAPCDDMDGAAFWYTLHTADWRCNYKTIATRDEPFDPAAFTACYWAQVEHLCPALVDTDWDERVRAAFSVYSDEFPSRPASPTRRALGAK
;
A
#
# COMPACT_ATOMS: atom_id res chain seq x y z
N MET A 1 39.04 -8.92 69.25
CA MET A 1 37.56 -8.80 69.25
C MET A 1 37.16 -7.74 68.22
N LYS A 2 36.73 -8.14 67.01
CA LYS A 2 35.37 -7.99 66.46
C LYS A 2 34.74 -6.58 66.62
N ARG A 3 34.72 -5.79 65.54
CA ARG A 3 33.49 -5.41 64.81
C ARG A 3 33.82 -4.66 63.51
N ARG A 4 33.65 -5.38 62.39
CA ARG A 4 33.43 -4.82 61.06
C ARG A 4 31.95 -4.45 60.98
N GLN A 5 31.62 -3.19 60.70
CA GLN A 5 30.27 -2.82 60.25
C GLN A 5 30.34 -2.46 58.78
N ARG A 6 29.58 -3.22 58.00
CA ARG A 6 29.51 -3.20 56.54
C ARG A 6 28.57 -2.06 56.14
N PHE A 7 29.03 -1.20 55.24
CA PHE A 7 28.17 -0.27 54.52
C PHE A 7 27.22 -1.09 53.63
N ALA A 8 25.92 -0.95 53.87
CA ALA A 8 24.89 -1.46 52.99
C ALA A 8 24.77 -0.49 51.81
N ALA A 9 25.28 -0.90 50.64
CA ALA A 9 25.05 -0.21 49.38
C ALA A 9 23.72 -0.68 48.80
N THR A 10 22.72 0.18 48.84
CA THR A 10 21.42 -0.01 48.20
C THR A 10 21.63 0.11 46.69
N VAL A 11 21.57 -1.01 45.96
CA VAL A 11 21.60 -1.02 44.50
C VAL A 11 20.19 -0.69 44.01
N ALA A 12 19.97 0.57 43.65
CA ALA A 12 18.80 0.97 42.87
C ALA A 12 19.07 0.60 41.41
N ILE A 13 18.46 -0.49 40.93
CA ILE A 13 18.43 -0.82 39.51
C ILE A 13 17.38 0.10 38.88
N ALA A 14 17.84 1.22 38.32
CA ALA A 14 17.04 2.01 37.40
C ALA A 14 16.96 1.25 36.08
N VAL A 15 15.85 0.54 35.87
CA VAL A 15 15.49 0.01 34.55
C VAL A 15 15.09 1.22 33.70
N MET A 16 16.03 1.76 32.92
CA MET A 16 15.69 2.65 31.82
C MET A 16 15.02 1.81 30.75
N VAL A 17 13.69 1.78 30.77
CA VAL A 17 12.91 1.47 29.57
C VAL A 17 13.06 2.69 28.67
N THR A 18 14.06 2.69 27.79
CA THR A 18 14.06 3.55 26.62
C THR A 18 12.94 3.07 25.72
N ALA A 19 11.72 3.52 26.02
CA ALA A 19 10.70 3.65 25.01
C ALA A 19 11.27 4.61 23.96
N GLY A 20 11.79 4.05 22.87
CA GLY A 20 12.06 4.78 21.64
C GLY A 20 10.70 5.24 21.09
N MET A 21 10.13 6.27 21.70
CA MET A 21 9.10 7.06 21.05
C MET A 21 9.79 7.69 19.85
N GLY A 22 9.45 7.17 18.67
CA GLY A 22 9.85 7.71 17.39
C GLY A 22 9.72 9.22 17.43
N ALA A 23 10.86 9.89 17.35
CA ALA A 23 10.90 11.32 17.13
C ALA A 23 10.26 11.53 15.75
N TYR A 24 8.97 11.87 15.76
CA TYR A 24 8.23 12.33 14.60
C TYR A 24 9.04 13.49 14.01
N ARG A 25 9.82 13.21 12.96
CA ARG A 25 10.70 14.18 12.29
C ARG A 25 9.78 15.21 11.65
N GLY A 26 9.66 16.38 12.28
CA GLY A 26 8.86 17.48 11.75
C GLY A 26 9.36 17.90 10.37
N ASP A 27 8.46 17.90 9.38
CA ASP A 27 8.46 18.62 8.09
C ASP A 27 9.79 18.81 7.34
N ARG A 28 10.77 17.94 7.54
CA ARG A 28 11.88 17.84 6.59
C ARG A 28 11.38 17.02 5.41
N GLN A 29 11.19 17.70 4.28
CA GLN A 29 11.11 17.04 2.98
C GLN A 29 12.46 16.35 2.76
N VAL A 30 12.52 15.06 3.09
CA VAL A 30 13.66 14.20 2.76
C VAL A 30 13.67 14.06 1.24
N PRO A 31 14.79 14.36 0.55
CA PRO A 31 14.94 14.09 -0.88
C PRO A 31 14.57 12.65 -1.20
N ARG A 32 13.97 12.42 -2.38
CA ARG A 32 13.49 11.08 -2.78
C ARG A 32 14.64 10.07 -2.79
N GLU A 33 15.84 10.50 -3.15
CA GLU A 33 17.04 9.68 -3.19
C GLU A 33 17.42 9.19 -1.79
N GLU A 34 17.29 10.04 -0.77
CA GLU A 34 17.54 9.68 0.62
C GLU A 34 16.47 8.72 1.18
N LEU A 35 15.27 8.67 0.59
CA LEU A 35 14.22 7.72 1.00
C LEU A 35 14.46 6.29 0.49
N CYS A 36 15.29 6.14 -0.56
CA CYS A 36 15.52 4.85 -1.22
C CYS A 36 16.80 4.17 -0.76
N GLU A 37 17.49 4.72 0.24
CA GLU A 37 18.75 4.18 0.76
C GLU A 37 18.65 3.93 2.27
N GLY A 38 19.52 3.06 2.79
CA GLY A 38 19.79 2.94 4.22
C GLY A 38 18.59 2.62 5.11
N ASP A 39 18.50 3.32 6.25
CA ASP A 39 17.47 3.10 7.27
C ASP A 39 16.12 3.67 6.81
N GLU A 40 16.14 4.68 5.94
CA GLU A 40 14.96 5.34 5.38
C GLU A 40 14.15 4.40 4.47
N LEU A 41 14.81 3.51 3.73
CA LEU A 41 14.12 2.48 2.94
C LEU A 41 13.34 1.54 3.86
N SER A 42 13.90 1.14 5.00
CA SER A 42 13.20 0.32 6.00
C SER A 42 11.97 1.05 6.58
N ASP A 43 12.12 2.32 6.93
CA ASP A 43 11.01 3.17 7.40
C ASP A 43 9.91 3.28 6.32
N LEU A 44 10.28 3.32 5.03
CA LEU A 44 9.34 3.33 3.92
C LEU A 44 8.56 2.01 3.83
N TYR A 45 9.22 0.86 3.94
CA TYR A 45 8.56 -0.45 4.01
C TYR A 45 7.56 -0.51 5.18
N GLU A 46 7.93 -0.02 6.36
CA GLU A 46 7.01 0.04 7.51
C GLU A 46 5.81 0.96 7.25
N THR A 47 6.06 2.13 6.64
CA THR A 47 5.01 3.10 6.29
C THR A 47 3.99 2.50 5.31
N CYS A 48 4.46 1.77 4.30
CA CYS A 48 3.61 1.05 3.36
C CYS A 48 2.73 -0.03 4.01
N THR A 49 3.08 -0.49 5.22
CA THR A 49 2.34 -1.51 5.98
C THR A 49 1.34 -0.88 6.98
N GLN A 50 1.69 0.23 7.63
CA GLN A 50 1.02 0.69 8.85
C GLN A 50 0.24 2.00 8.72
N ASP A 51 0.57 2.91 7.79
CA ASP A 51 -0.07 4.22 7.77
C ASP A 51 -1.33 4.22 6.92
N ILE A 52 -2.51 4.34 7.54
CA ILE A 52 -3.83 4.40 6.88
C ILE A 52 -3.91 5.49 5.78
N ARG A 53 -3.08 6.53 5.83
CA ARG A 53 -3.06 7.60 4.80
C ARG A 53 -2.33 7.20 3.52
N LEU A 54 -1.37 6.28 3.61
CA LEU A 54 -0.67 5.67 2.47
C LEU A 54 -0.96 4.16 2.38
N GLY A 55 -1.86 3.66 3.22
CA GLY A 55 -1.99 2.27 3.65
C GLY A 55 -2.80 1.49 2.66
N LEU A 56 -2.30 1.50 1.45
CA LEU A 56 -2.76 0.81 0.27
C LEU A 56 -2.91 -0.70 0.51
N CYS A 57 -2.18 -1.24 1.49
CA CYS A 57 -2.20 -2.65 1.90
C CYS A 57 -2.99 -2.91 3.20
N THR A 58 -3.67 -1.91 3.77
CA THR A 58 -4.39 -2.08 5.04
C THR A 58 -5.58 -3.03 4.86
N GLY A 59 -5.62 -4.11 5.64
CA GLY A 59 -6.75 -5.05 5.66
C GLY A 59 -6.72 -6.10 4.54
N ILE A 60 -5.65 -6.12 3.73
CA ILE A 60 -5.36 -7.19 2.78
C ILE A 60 -5.06 -8.50 3.52
N SER A 61 -5.33 -9.65 2.91
CA SER A 61 -4.98 -10.95 3.46
C SER A 61 -3.46 -11.09 3.52
N LYS A 62 -2.97 -11.83 4.52
CA LYS A 62 -1.53 -12.04 4.75
C LYS A 62 -0.78 -12.59 3.56
N GLU A 63 -1.47 -13.32 2.68
CA GLU A 63 -0.85 -13.90 1.49
C GLU A 63 -0.40 -12.83 0.48
N PHE A 64 -1.04 -11.66 0.47
CA PHE A 64 -0.74 -10.57 -0.46
C PHE A 64 -0.07 -9.34 0.20
N GLU A 65 0.25 -9.40 1.50
CA GLU A 65 0.91 -8.30 2.22
C GLU A 65 2.24 -7.91 1.56
N VAL A 66 3.10 -8.90 1.27
CA VAL A 66 4.42 -8.68 0.65
C VAL A 66 4.32 -8.06 -0.75
N PRO A 67 3.60 -8.63 -1.73
CA PRO A 67 3.53 -8.03 -3.06
C PRO A 67 2.88 -6.65 -3.06
N CYS A 68 1.89 -6.41 -2.19
CA CYS A 68 1.32 -5.07 -2.03
C CYS A 68 2.35 -4.07 -1.46
N GLN A 69 3.13 -4.48 -0.45
CA GLN A 69 4.15 -3.64 0.14
C GLN A 69 5.25 -3.28 -0.86
N VAL A 70 5.74 -4.26 -1.62
CA VAL A 70 6.73 -4.03 -2.70
C VAL A 70 6.19 -3.03 -3.72
N ALA A 71 4.92 -3.17 -4.13
CA ALA A 71 4.29 -2.23 -5.04
C ALA A 71 4.21 -0.79 -4.50
N CYS A 72 3.90 -0.64 -3.21
CA CYS A 72 3.91 0.66 -2.54
C CYS A 72 5.32 1.28 -2.57
N VAL A 73 6.36 0.49 -2.29
CA VAL A 73 7.74 0.95 -2.41
C VAL A 73 8.08 1.31 -3.86
N SER A 74 7.64 0.54 -4.87
CA SER A 74 7.92 0.84 -6.29
C SER A 74 7.43 2.22 -6.75
N HIS A 75 6.40 2.78 -6.10
CA HIS A 75 5.94 4.14 -6.40
C HIS A 75 6.98 5.20 -6.05
N ILE A 76 7.75 4.96 -4.99
CA ILE A 76 8.73 5.90 -4.43
C ILE A 76 10.15 5.51 -4.84
N CYS A 77 10.49 4.24 -4.82
CA CYS A 77 11.81 3.68 -5.13
C CYS A 77 11.67 2.57 -6.18
N PRO A 78 11.45 2.91 -7.48
CA PRO A 78 11.20 1.93 -8.52
C PRO A 78 12.39 0.99 -8.78
N ASP A 79 13.62 1.48 -8.59
CA ASP A 79 14.83 0.69 -8.81
C ASP A 79 15.01 -0.38 -7.71
N GLU A 80 14.63 -0.08 -6.47
CA GLU A 80 14.69 -1.00 -5.32
C GLU A 80 13.64 -2.11 -5.38
N ALA A 81 12.58 -1.91 -6.17
CA ALA A 81 11.49 -2.87 -6.34
C ALA A 81 11.44 -3.45 -7.76
N ALA A 82 12.53 -3.28 -8.54
CA ALA A 82 12.64 -3.85 -9.87
C ALA A 82 12.74 -5.38 -9.80
N CYS A 83 12.33 -6.05 -10.88
CA CYS A 83 12.57 -7.47 -11.06
C CYS A 83 14.07 -7.78 -11.07
N VAL A 84 14.53 -8.60 -10.12
CA VAL A 84 15.91 -9.06 -9.98
C VAL A 84 15.92 -10.57 -9.76
N ASP A 85 16.84 -11.28 -10.41
CA ASP A 85 17.13 -12.71 -10.19
C ASP A 85 15.91 -13.65 -10.15
N ASP A 86 14.92 -13.42 -11.02
CA ASP A 86 13.67 -14.18 -11.09
C ASP A 86 12.86 -14.18 -9.78
N ASP A 87 12.95 -13.11 -8.98
CA ASP A 87 12.11 -12.92 -7.79
C ASP A 87 10.62 -13.05 -8.16
N PRO A 88 9.88 -14.03 -7.59
CA PRO A 88 8.49 -14.26 -7.96
C PRO A 88 7.58 -13.06 -7.70
N VAL A 89 7.91 -12.18 -6.74
CA VAL A 89 7.10 -10.99 -6.43
C VAL A 89 7.39 -9.85 -7.41
N GLY A 90 8.66 -9.49 -7.59
CA GLY A 90 9.07 -8.39 -8.46
C GLY A 90 8.96 -8.70 -9.96
N CYS A 91 9.06 -9.98 -10.35
CA CYS A 91 9.05 -10.41 -11.74
C CYS A 91 7.70 -10.98 -12.23
N ALA A 92 6.73 -11.14 -11.34
CA ALA A 92 5.39 -11.59 -11.72
C ALA A 92 4.70 -10.61 -12.68
N PRO A 93 3.86 -11.11 -13.60
CA PRO A 93 3.15 -10.27 -14.55
C PRO A 93 2.07 -9.42 -13.86
N CYS A 94 1.59 -8.38 -14.54
CA CYS A 94 0.66 -7.41 -13.96
C CYS A 94 -0.74 -7.96 -13.65
N ASP A 95 -1.08 -9.16 -14.10
CA ASP A 95 -2.35 -9.84 -13.86
C ASP A 95 -2.30 -10.88 -12.72
N ASP A 96 -1.11 -11.07 -12.13
CA ASP A 96 -0.87 -12.00 -11.03
C ASP A 96 -0.90 -11.27 -9.67
N MET A 97 -1.84 -11.65 -8.81
CA MET A 97 -2.01 -11.05 -7.47
C MET A 97 -0.86 -11.37 -6.52
N ASP A 98 -0.07 -12.41 -6.80
CA ASP A 98 1.13 -12.72 -6.03
C ASP A 98 2.30 -11.79 -6.41
N GLY A 99 2.12 -10.95 -7.43
CA GLY A 99 3.12 -10.03 -7.96
C GLY A 99 2.93 -8.57 -7.57
N ALA A 100 4.04 -7.86 -7.39
CA ALA A 100 4.01 -6.42 -7.09
C ALA A 100 3.42 -5.58 -8.24
N ALA A 101 3.60 -6.00 -9.49
CA ALA A 101 3.08 -5.27 -10.66
C ALA A 101 1.55 -5.16 -10.67
N PHE A 102 0.85 -6.18 -10.16
CA PHE A 102 -0.61 -6.15 -10.02
C PHE A 102 -1.06 -5.08 -9.03
N TRP A 103 -0.49 -5.09 -7.82
CA TRP A 103 -0.83 -4.10 -6.79
C TRP A 103 -0.43 -2.68 -7.18
N TYR A 104 0.73 -2.52 -7.83
CA TYR A 104 1.18 -1.24 -8.37
C TYR A 104 0.17 -0.66 -9.36
N THR A 105 -0.41 -1.53 -10.21
CA THR A 105 -1.46 -1.15 -11.15
C THR A 105 -2.69 -0.60 -10.41
N LEU A 106 -3.16 -1.29 -9.37
CA LEU A 106 -4.30 -0.86 -8.57
C LEU A 106 -4.03 0.47 -7.87
N HIS A 107 -2.87 0.63 -7.23
CA HIS A 107 -2.50 1.85 -6.51
C HIS A 107 -2.32 3.04 -7.46
N THR A 108 -1.69 2.82 -8.62
CA THR A 108 -1.56 3.84 -9.66
C THR A 108 -2.92 4.29 -10.18
N ALA A 109 -3.84 3.35 -10.42
CA ALA A 109 -5.19 3.66 -10.86
C ALA A 109 -5.96 4.48 -9.82
N ASP A 110 -5.91 4.06 -8.55
CA ASP A 110 -6.50 4.77 -7.42
C ASP A 110 -5.98 6.21 -7.35
N TRP A 111 -4.65 6.40 -7.28
CA TRP A 111 -4.04 7.73 -7.20
C TRP A 111 -4.43 8.64 -8.37
N ARG A 112 -4.39 8.13 -9.60
CA ARG A 112 -4.76 8.91 -10.79
C ARG A 112 -6.22 9.33 -10.78
N CYS A 113 -7.11 8.47 -10.28
CA CYS A 113 -8.54 8.76 -10.24
C CYS A 113 -8.92 9.63 -9.04
N ASN A 114 -8.35 9.38 -7.86
CA ASN A 114 -8.49 10.24 -6.68
C ASN A 114 -7.99 11.66 -6.96
N TYR A 115 -6.85 11.82 -7.63
CA TYR A 115 -6.38 13.15 -8.03
C TYR A 115 -7.39 13.83 -8.96
N LYS A 116 -7.98 13.13 -9.92
CA LYS A 116 -8.99 13.71 -10.82
C LYS A 116 -10.30 14.07 -10.12
N THR A 117 -10.72 13.32 -9.10
CA THR A 117 -11.98 13.54 -8.39
C THR A 117 -11.87 14.46 -7.18
N ILE A 118 -10.66 14.69 -6.66
CA ILE A 118 -10.41 15.53 -5.47
C ILE A 118 -9.65 16.83 -5.81
N ALA A 119 -8.94 16.91 -6.95
CA ALA A 119 -8.11 18.08 -7.29
C ALA A 119 -8.91 19.38 -7.43
N THR A 120 -10.22 19.32 -7.65
CA THR A 120 -11.11 20.47 -7.53
C THR A 120 -11.85 20.38 -6.21
N ARG A 121 -11.27 20.98 -5.15
CA ARG A 121 -11.84 21.02 -3.78
C ARG A 121 -13.30 21.52 -3.69
N ASP A 122 -13.81 22.08 -4.78
CA ASP A 122 -15.14 22.67 -4.89
C ASP A 122 -16.22 21.71 -5.41
N GLU A 123 -15.84 20.50 -5.87
CA GLU A 123 -16.80 19.49 -6.32
C GLU A 123 -16.96 18.36 -5.29
N PRO A 124 -18.19 17.91 -5.01
CA PRO A 124 -18.41 16.74 -4.16
C PRO A 124 -17.84 15.49 -4.85
N PHE A 125 -17.26 14.59 -4.05
CA PHE A 125 -16.79 13.30 -4.55
C PHE A 125 -17.95 12.53 -5.20
N ASP A 126 -17.77 12.12 -6.45
CA ASP A 126 -18.69 11.26 -7.19
C ASP A 126 -18.14 9.82 -7.22
N PRO A 127 -18.70 8.89 -6.42
CA PRO A 127 -18.23 7.51 -6.36
C PRO A 127 -18.38 6.76 -7.70
N ALA A 128 -19.38 7.10 -8.51
CA ALA A 128 -19.61 6.43 -9.79
C ALA A 128 -18.57 6.88 -10.83
N ALA A 129 -18.25 8.18 -10.86
CA ALA A 129 -17.19 8.71 -11.71
C ALA A 129 -15.80 8.16 -11.30
N PHE A 130 -15.53 8.09 -10.00
CA PHE A 130 -14.31 7.46 -9.48
C PHE A 130 -14.23 5.99 -9.90
N THR A 131 -15.28 5.21 -9.67
CA THR A 131 -15.33 3.78 -10.02
C THR A 131 -15.09 3.55 -11.51
N ALA A 132 -15.75 4.31 -12.37
CA ALA A 132 -15.57 4.21 -13.82
C ALA A 132 -14.14 4.58 -14.25
N CYS A 133 -13.55 5.62 -13.63
CA CYS A 133 -12.16 5.99 -13.86
C CYS A 133 -11.21 4.88 -13.41
N TYR A 134 -11.38 4.37 -12.19
CA TYR A 134 -10.52 3.38 -11.56
C TYR A 134 -10.44 2.13 -12.41
N TRP A 135 -11.60 1.57 -12.77
CA TRP A 135 -11.70 0.41 -13.66
C TRP A 135 -10.99 0.61 -14.99
N ALA A 136 -11.28 1.73 -15.67
CA ALA A 136 -10.65 2.04 -16.95
C ALA A 136 -9.12 2.22 -16.82
N GLN A 137 -8.63 2.75 -15.70
CA GLN A 137 -7.20 2.90 -15.46
C GLN A 137 -6.52 1.55 -15.16
N VAL A 138 -7.13 0.69 -14.34
CA VAL A 138 -6.60 -0.66 -14.07
C VAL A 138 -6.45 -1.44 -15.36
N GLU A 139 -7.50 -1.51 -16.18
CA GLU A 139 -7.48 -2.22 -17.47
C GLU A 139 -6.54 -1.57 -18.50
N HIS A 140 -6.35 -0.24 -18.44
CA HIS A 140 -5.39 0.44 -19.29
C HIS A 140 -3.93 0.14 -18.91
N LEU A 141 -3.64 0.09 -17.61
CA LEU A 141 -2.31 -0.17 -17.06
C LEU A 141 -1.93 -1.65 -17.19
N CYS A 142 -2.89 -2.55 -17.04
CA CYS A 142 -2.71 -3.98 -17.27
C CYS A 142 -3.81 -4.53 -18.20
N PRO A 143 -3.60 -4.53 -19.52
CA PRO A 143 -4.57 -5.04 -20.49
C PRO A 143 -4.96 -6.52 -20.31
N ALA A 144 -4.12 -7.32 -19.65
CA ALA A 144 -4.41 -8.71 -19.32
C ALA A 144 -5.57 -8.86 -18.31
N LEU A 145 -5.91 -7.80 -17.58
CA LEU A 145 -7.05 -7.78 -16.66
C LEU A 145 -8.40 -7.53 -17.33
N VAL A 146 -8.43 -7.10 -18.60
CA VAL A 146 -9.67 -6.85 -19.34
C VAL A 146 -10.53 -8.11 -19.39
N ASP A 147 -11.80 -7.95 -19.05
CA ASP A 147 -12.79 -9.04 -19.03
C ASP A 147 -12.45 -10.23 -18.09
N THR A 148 -11.56 -10.02 -17.12
CA THR A 148 -11.31 -10.96 -16.02
C THR A 148 -12.15 -10.61 -14.78
N ASP A 149 -12.01 -11.42 -13.72
CA ASP A 149 -12.67 -11.30 -12.41
C ASP A 149 -11.77 -10.67 -11.34
N TRP A 150 -10.76 -9.90 -11.77
CA TRP A 150 -9.73 -9.35 -10.87
C TRP A 150 -10.30 -8.56 -9.70
N ASP A 151 -11.41 -7.85 -9.89
CA ASP A 151 -12.06 -7.06 -8.86
C ASP A 151 -12.75 -7.92 -7.80
N GLU A 152 -13.28 -9.09 -8.18
CA GLU A 152 -13.84 -10.06 -7.24
C GLU A 152 -12.73 -10.71 -6.43
N ARG A 153 -11.60 -11.07 -7.07
CA ARG A 153 -10.42 -11.61 -6.39
C ARG A 153 -9.81 -10.61 -5.41
N VAL A 154 -9.69 -9.35 -5.80
CA VAL A 154 -9.23 -8.28 -4.91
C VAL A 154 -10.18 -8.08 -3.74
N ARG A 155 -11.50 -8.07 -3.98
CA ARG A 155 -12.48 -7.99 -2.88
C ARG A 155 -12.36 -9.15 -1.90
N ALA A 156 -12.10 -10.36 -2.39
CA ALA A 156 -11.86 -11.53 -1.53
C ALA A 156 -10.56 -11.41 -0.72
N ALA A 157 -9.55 -10.72 -1.26
CA ALA A 157 -8.29 -10.45 -0.57
C ALA A 157 -8.44 -9.44 0.58
N PHE A 158 -9.39 -8.50 0.52
CA PHE A 158 -9.61 -7.53 1.60
C PHE A 158 -10.59 -8.06 2.65
N SER A 159 -10.06 -8.42 3.81
CA SER A 159 -10.81 -9.05 4.92
C SER A 159 -11.78 -8.12 5.66
N VAL A 160 -11.64 -6.78 5.49
CA VAL A 160 -12.39 -5.76 6.26
C VAL A 160 -13.24 -4.84 5.38
N TYR A 161 -13.01 -4.81 4.06
CA TYR A 161 -13.53 -3.76 3.16
C TYR A 161 -14.30 -4.29 1.93
N SER A 162 -14.86 -5.50 1.98
CA SER A 162 -15.57 -6.09 0.83
C SER A 162 -16.67 -5.19 0.25
N ASP A 163 -17.31 -4.39 1.10
CA ASP A 163 -18.46 -3.55 0.77
C ASP A 163 -18.09 -2.14 0.29
N GLU A 164 -16.85 -1.70 0.53
CA GLU A 164 -16.35 -0.37 0.15
C GLU A 164 -15.59 -0.39 -1.19
N PHE A 165 -15.26 -1.58 -1.70
CA PHE A 165 -14.52 -1.71 -2.95
C PHE A 165 -15.41 -1.38 -4.17
N PRO A 166 -14.93 -0.58 -5.14
CA PRO A 166 -15.71 -0.22 -6.33
C PRO A 166 -16.18 -1.45 -7.12
N SER A 167 -17.49 -1.68 -7.16
CA SER A 167 -18.06 -2.73 -7.99
C SER A 167 -17.94 -2.41 -9.48
N ARG A 168 -17.81 -3.45 -10.33
CA ARG A 168 -17.77 -3.28 -11.79
C ARG A 168 -18.90 -2.37 -12.27
N PRO A 169 -18.61 -1.27 -12.98
CA PRO A 169 -19.66 -0.49 -13.61
C PRO A 169 -20.41 -1.39 -14.59
N ALA A 170 -21.73 -1.28 -14.62
CA ALA A 170 -22.54 -2.05 -15.56
C ALA A 170 -22.02 -1.81 -16.98
N SER A 171 -21.43 -2.85 -17.59
CA SER A 171 -20.85 -2.74 -18.93
C SER A 171 -21.95 -2.24 -19.89
N PRO A 172 -21.74 -1.13 -20.62
CA PRO A 172 -22.77 -0.55 -21.49
C PRO A 172 -23.17 -1.48 -22.65
N THR A 173 -22.50 -2.61 -22.82
CA THR A 173 -22.61 -3.48 -24.00
C THR A 173 -23.47 -4.72 -23.75
N ARG A 174 -24.77 -4.54 -23.51
CA ARG A 174 -25.76 -5.59 -23.87
C ARG A 174 -27.22 -5.13 -24.02
N ARG A 175 -27.50 -3.84 -24.29
CA ARG A 175 -28.88 -3.36 -24.54
C ARG A 175 -29.19 -2.85 -25.94
N ALA A 176 -28.25 -2.84 -26.89
CA ALA A 176 -28.45 -2.18 -28.19
C ALA A 176 -28.31 -3.07 -29.46
N LEU A 177 -28.48 -4.40 -29.36
CA LEU A 177 -28.56 -5.28 -30.55
C LEU A 177 -29.86 -6.09 -30.64
N GLY A 178 -30.89 -5.71 -29.87
CA GLY A 178 -32.15 -6.45 -29.76
C GLY A 178 -33.43 -5.66 -30.04
N ALA A 179 -33.35 -4.48 -30.66
CA ALA A 179 -34.53 -3.77 -31.17
C ALA A 179 -34.59 -3.98 -32.69
N LYS A 180 -35.52 -4.84 -33.10
CA LYS A 180 -35.96 -5.01 -34.49
C LYS A 180 -36.68 -3.76 -35.00
#